data_AF-A0A1A0MPZ6-F1
#
_entry.id   AF-A0A1A0MPZ6-F1
#
_cell.length_a   1.000
_cell.length_b   1.000
_cell.length_c   1.000
_cell.angle_alpha   90.00
_cell.angle_beta   90.00
_cell.angle_gamma   90.00
#
_symmetry.space_group_name_H-M   'P 1'
#
loop_
_entity.id
_entity.type
_entity.pdbx_description
1 polymer ?
#
loop_
_entity_poly.entity_id
_entity_poly.type
_entity_poly.pdbx_seq_one_letter_code
_entity_poly.pdbx_strand_id
1 'polypeptide(L)' 'MPHCCLWRDSDWEFALTAAFIADEFYRTGKTAWASELRHWERVMAVTMDDRRSQRIVYVEPRPQVAAVPLRTFADDFSDL' A
#
# COMPACT_ATOMS: atom_id res chain seq x y z
N MET A 1 -6.34 -0.86 -4.69
CA MET A 1 -5.66 0.46 -4.76
C MET A 1 -4.19 0.23 -5.11
N PRO A 2 -3.48 1.15 -5.78
CA PRO A 2 -2.09 0.92 -6.20
C PRO A 2 -1.14 0.49 -5.08
N HIS A 3 -1.27 1.04 -3.87
CA HIS A 3 -0.40 0.70 -2.75
C HIS A 3 -0.61 -0.74 -2.22
N CYS A 4 -1.71 -1.42 -2.56
CA CYS A 4 -1.96 -2.80 -2.16
C CYS A 4 -0.96 -3.78 -2.79
N CYS A 5 -0.20 -3.38 -3.81
CA CYS A 5 0.87 -4.23 -4.36
C CYS A 5 2.04 -4.45 -3.39
N LEU A 6 2.16 -3.61 -2.35
CA LEU A 6 3.18 -3.71 -1.30
C LEU A 6 2.70 -4.51 -0.07
N TRP A 7 1.45 -4.97 -0.09
CA TRP A 7 0.86 -5.72 1.01
C TRP A 7 1.50 -7.10 1.16
N ARG A 8 1.71 -7.47 2.41
CA ARG A 8 2.10 -8.82 2.82
C ARG A 8 0.84 -9.66 3.02
N ASP A 9 1.02 -10.97 3.20
CA ASP A 9 -0.09 -11.90 3.42
C ASP A 9 -0.98 -11.47 4.60
N SER A 10 -0.39 -10.94 5.69
CA SER A 10 -1.13 -10.42 6.84
C SER A 10 -2.04 -9.23 6.51
N ASP A 11 -1.62 -8.37 5.58
CA ASP A 11 -2.42 -7.22 5.15
C ASP A 11 -3.62 -7.67 4.30
N TRP A 12 -3.44 -8.74 3.51
CA TRP A 12 -4.53 -9.37 2.78
C TRP A 12 -5.53 -10.07 3.69
N GLU A 13 -5.06 -10.78 4.73
CA GLU A 13 -5.93 -11.37 5.75
C GLU A 13 -6.75 -10.30 6.50
N PHE A 14 -6.12 -9.17 6.83
CA PHE A 14 -6.80 -8.02 7.41
C PHE A 14 -7.89 -7.47 6.46
N ALA A 15 -7.57 -7.31 5.17
CA ALA A 15 -8.53 -6.83 4.18
C ALA A 15 -9.72 -7.78 3.97
N LEU A 16 -9.48 -9.09 3.99
CA LEU A 16 -10.55 -10.10 3.94
C LEU A 16 -11.45 -10.03 5.17
N THR A 17 -10.87 -9.83 6.35
CA THR A 17 -11.63 -9.64 7.59
C THR A 17 -12.48 -8.37 7.52
N ALA A 18 -11.92 -7.27 7.00
CA ALA A 18 -12.63 -6.02 6.76
C ALA A 18 -13.84 -6.21 5.82
N ALA A 19 -13.70 -7.08 4.80
CA ALA A 19 -14.78 -7.37 3.86
C ALA A 19 -15.99 -8.05 4.54
N PHE A 20 -15.77 -8.91 5.53
CA PHE A 20 -16.86 -9.49 6.33
C PHE A 20 -17.60 -8.44 7.17
N ILE A 21 -16.87 -7.48 7.75
CA ILE A 21 -17.47 -6.35 8.47
C ILE A 21 -18.30 -5.48 7.52
N ALA A 22 -17.80 -5.23 6.30
CA ALA A 22 -18.53 -4.50 5.28
C ALA A 22 -19.82 -5.23 4.88
N ASP A 23 -19.78 -6.54 4.63
CA ASP A 23 -20.97 -7.35 4.32
C ASP A 23 -22.02 -7.28 5.43
N GLU A 24 -21.61 -7.48 6.69
CA GLU A 24 -22.51 -7.43 7.83
C GLU A 24 -23.14 -6.04 8.01
N PHE A 25 -22.36 -4.97 7.78
CA PHE A 25 -22.89 -3.60 7.76
C PHE A 25 -23.92 -3.41 6.64
N TYR A 26 -23.61 -3.82 5.40
CA TYR A 26 -24.52 -3.65 4.27
C TYR A 26 -25.80 -4.47 4.40
N ARG A 27 -25.71 -5.66 5.00
CA ARG A 27 -26.88 -6.52 5.25
C ARG A 27 -27.78 -6.02 6.36
N THR A 28 -27.20 -5.55 7.47
CA THR A 28 -27.97 -5.24 8.68
C THR A 28 -28.26 -3.76 8.87
N GLY A 29 -27.48 -2.87 8.25
CA GLY A 29 -27.55 -1.43 8.45
C GLY A 29 -27.27 -0.97 9.89
N LYS A 30 -26.79 -1.87 10.78
CA LYS A 30 -26.55 -1.54 12.18
C LYS A 30 -25.40 -0.55 12.30
N THR A 31 -25.65 0.56 12.99
CA THR A 31 -24.68 1.64 13.18
C THR A 31 -23.41 1.20 13.94
N ALA A 32 -23.49 0.14 14.76
CA ALA A 32 -22.34 -0.44 15.43
C ALA A 32 -21.28 -0.96 14.43
N TRP A 33 -21.71 -1.53 13.30
CA TRP A 33 -20.78 -1.98 12.26
C TRP A 33 -20.25 -0.82 11.42
N ALA A 34 -20.96 0.31 11.38
CA ALA A 34 -20.52 1.49 10.65
C ALA A 34 -19.26 2.12 11.24
N SER A 35 -19.14 2.17 12.58
CA SER A 35 -17.94 2.71 13.24
C SER A 35 -16.73 1.82 13.01
N GLU A 36 -16.91 0.50 13.09
CA GLU A 36 -15.87 -0.47 12.75
C GLU A 36 -15.48 -0.31 11.28
N LEU A 37 -16.42 -0.39 10.34
CA LEU A 37 -16.10 -0.27 8.91
C LEU A 37 -15.26 0.98 8.59
N ARG A 38 -15.62 2.15 9.14
CA ARG A 38 -14.83 3.39 8.98
C ARG A 38 -13.42 3.27 9.56
N HIS A 39 -13.25 2.61 10.69
CA HIS A 39 -11.94 2.38 11.28
C HIS A 39 -11.06 1.53 10.34
N TRP A 40 -11.61 0.45 9.80
CA TRP A 40 -10.90 -0.48 8.91
C TRP A 40 -10.58 0.17 7.56
N GLU A 41 -11.53 0.91 6.97
CA GLU A 41 -11.33 1.70 5.75
C GLU A 41 -10.21 2.72 5.90
N ARG A 42 -10.15 3.39 7.06
CA ARG A 42 -9.09 4.35 7.39
C ARG A 42 -7.73 3.68 7.45
N VAL A 43 -7.62 2.48 8.04
CA VAL A 43 -6.36 1.71 8.11
C VAL A 43 -5.89 1.32 6.71
N MET A 44 -6.80 0.86 5.85
CA MET A 44 -6.48 0.45 4.48
C MET A 44 -6.32 1.62 3.50
N ALA A 45 -6.48 2.87 3.96
CA ALA A 45 -6.43 4.06 3.11
C ALA A 45 -7.41 4.01 1.91
N VAL A 46 -8.65 3.58 2.16
CA VAL A 46 -9.68 3.42 1.13
C VAL A 46 -10.07 4.76 0.50
N THR A 47 -10.17 5.82 1.30
CA THR A 47 -10.55 7.15 0.81
C THR A 47 -9.33 8.00 0.42
N MET A 48 -9.57 9.10 -0.32
CA MET A 48 -8.50 10.05 -0.65
C MET A 48 -7.94 10.72 0.61
N ASP A 49 -8.80 11.06 1.56
CA ASP A 49 -8.40 11.71 2.81
C ASP A 49 -7.49 10.80 3.65
N ASP A 50 -7.85 9.52 3.76
CA ASP A 50 -7.02 8.54 4.48
C ASP A 50 -5.65 8.36 3.82
N ARG A 51 -5.60 8.31 2.48
CA ARG A 51 -4.33 8.23 1.75
C ARG A 51 -3.46 9.46 2.03
N ARG A 52 -4.06 10.65 2.03
CA ARG A 52 -3.34 11.89 2.36
C ARG A 52 -2.83 11.87 3.79
N SER A 53 -3.65 11.43 4.75
CA SER A 53 -3.28 11.29 6.16
C SER A 53 -2.10 10.32 6.35
N GLN A 54 -2.12 9.20 5.63
CA GLN A 54 -1.05 8.21 5.61
C GLN A 54 0.14 8.57 4.69
N ARG A 55 0.10 9.72 4.00
CA ARG A 55 1.13 10.18 3.05
C ARG A 55 1.34 9.24 1.86
N ILE A 56 0.30 8.51 1.46
CA ILE A 56 0.27 7.70 0.25
C ILE A 56 -0.02 8.61 -0.94
N VAL A 57 0.95 8.71 -1.86
CA VAL A 57 0.82 9.48 -3.10
C VAL A 57 1.05 8.55 -4.27
N TYR A 58 0.11 8.53 -5.21
CA TYR A 58 0.30 7.80 -6.47
C TYR A 58 1.05 8.71 -7.44
N VAL A 59 2.22 8.25 -7.83
CA VAL A 59 3.06 8.88 -8.84
C VAL A 59 3.29 7.88 -9.96
N GLU A 60 3.48 8.36 -11.18
CA GLU A 60 3.97 7.52 -12.25
C GLU A 60 5.36 6.98 -11.88
N PRO A 61 5.59 5.66 -11.99
CA PRO A 61 6.91 5.09 -11.71
C PRO A 61 7.96 5.78 -12.58
N ARG A 62 9.06 6.21 -11.96
CA ARG A 62 10.19 6.72 -12.73
C ARG A 62 10.68 5.59 -13.65
N PRO A 63 10.94 5.84 -14.95
CA PRO A 63 11.50 4.82 -15.83
C PRO A 63 12.75 4.24 -15.17
N GLN A 64 12.82 2.91 -15.15
CA GLN A 64 13.91 2.19 -14.55
C GLN A 64 15.17 2.46 -15.37
N VAL A 65 16.02 3.36 -14.86
CA VAL A 65 17.30 3.66 -15.50
C VAL A 65 18.16 2.42 -15.35
N ALA A 66 18.78 1.98 -16.45
CA ALA A 66 19.70 0.83 -16.44
C ALA A 66 20.69 0.98 -15.28
N ALA A 67 20.94 -0.12 -14.58
CA ALA A 67 21.91 -0.14 -13.49
C ALA A 67 23.23 0.43 -13.99
N VAL A 68 23.70 1.53 -13.37
CA VAL A 68 25.04 2.03 -13.64
C VAL A 68 26.00 0.94 -13.15
N PRO A 69 26.86 0.39 -14.01
CA PRO A 69 27.84 -0.58 -13.55
C PRO A 69 28.70 0.10 -12.49
N LEU A 70 28.71 -0.48 -11.29
CA LEU A 70 29.65 -0.05 -10.26
C LEU A 70 31.04 -0.31 -10.82
N ARG A 71 31.86 0.74 -10.90
CA ARG A 71 33.28 0.57 -11.24
C ARG A 71 33.90 -0.40 -10.25
N THR A 72 34.54 -1.43 -10.76
CA THR A 72 35.25 -2.38 -9.90
C THR A 72 36.65 -1.84 -9.63
N PHE A 73 37.24 -2.16 -8.47
CA PHE A 73 38.60 -1.72 -8.13
C PHE A 73 39.65 -2.14 -9.18
N ALA A 74 39.36 -3.15 -10.01
CA ALA A 74 40.23 -3.55 -11.11
C ALA A 74 40.36 -2.48 -12.21
N ASP A 75 39.33 -1.63 -12.38
CA ASP A 75 39.29 -0.61 -13.43
C ASP A 75 40.15 0.63 -13.07
N ASP A 76 40.44 0.85 -11.78
CA ASP A 76 41.18 2.02 -11.25
C ASP A 76 42.72 1.93 -11.44
N PHE A 77 43.27 0.73 -11.68
CA PHE A 77 44.72 0.53 -11.84
C PHE A 77 45.16 0.33 -13.30
N SER A 78 44.25 0.54 -14.25
CA SER A 78 44.51 0.35 -15.69
C SER A 78 45.47 1.39 -16.29
N ASP A 79 45.64 2.53 -15.60
CA ASP A 79 46.41 3.70 -16.06
C ASP A 79 47.78 3.86 -15.32
N LEU A 80 48.25 2.83 -14.60
CA LEU A 80 49.58 2.78 -13.96
C LEU A 80 50.49 1.73 -14.63
#